data_AF-A0A2E6PVJ2-F1
#
_entry.id   AF-A0A2E6PVJ2-F1
#
_cell.length_a   1.000
_cell.length_b   1.000
_cell.length_c   1.000
_cell.angle_alpha   90.00
_cell.angle_beta   90.00
_cell.angle_gamma   90.00
#
_symmetry.space_group_name_H-M   'P 1'
#
loop_
_entity.id
_entity.type
_entity.pdbx_description
1 polymer ?
#
loop_
_entity_poly.entity_id
_entity_poly.type
_entity_poly.pdbx_seq_one_letter_code
_entity_poly.pdbx_strand_id
1 'polypeptide(L)' 'MKKLLLKNQNSAERIVRLIISFFLLPSPFIYECDTFSIVQLIIGGVLLFNAISGICVIYQMFGANTCNIN' A
#
# COMPACT_ATOMS: atom_id res chain seq x y z
N MET A 1 0.21 -24.85 -7.31
CA MET A 1 -0.62 -23.78 -6.69
C MET A 1 0.30 -22.58 -6.42
N LYS A 2 0.38 -21.59 -7.33
CA LYS A 2 1.14 -20.36 -7.07
C LYS A 2 0.47 -19.69 -5.87
N LYS A 3 1.15 -19.60 -4.73
CA LYS A 3 0.64 -18.87 -3.57
C LYS A 3 0.65 -17.38 -3.93
N LEU A 4 -0.41 -16.91 -4.58
CA LEU A 4 -0.58 -15.52 -5.00
C LEU A 4 -0.63 -14.57 -3.79
N LEU A 5 -0.90 -15.09 -2.60
CA LEU A 5 -0.93 -14.36 -1.33
C LEU A 5 0.27 -14.68 -0.41
N LEU A 6 1.44 -15.01 -0.96
CA LEU A 6 2.66 -15.06 -0.14
C LEU A 6 3.00 -13.65 0.33
N LYS A 7 2.96 -13.44 1.64
CA LYS A 7 3.37 -12.19 2.27
C LYS A 7 4.84 -11.93 1.94
N ASN A 8 5.09 -10.83 1.26
CA ASN A 8 6.40 -10.46 0.72
C ASN A 8 7.01 -9.24 1.43
N GLN A 9 6.22 -8.65 2.33
CA GLN A 9 6.48 -7.37 2.96
C GLN A 9 6.53 -7.53 4.48
N ASN A 10 7.56 -6.97 5.11
CA ASN A 10 7.73 -6.97 6.56
C ASN A 10 6.60 -6.22 7.28
N SER A 11 6.39 -6.55 8.55
CA SER A 11 5.38 -5.93 9.41
C SER A 11 5.58 -4.42 9.58
N ALA A 12 6.83 -3.95 9.65
CA ALA A 12 7.13 -2.51 9.73
C ALA A 12 6.69 -1.73 8.48
N GLU A 13 7.07 -2.19 7.28
CA GLU A 13 6.63 -1.58 6.02
C GLU A 13 5.11 -1.62 5.86
N ARG A 14 4.46 -2.68 6.36
CA ARG A 14 2.99 -2.81 6.35
C ARG A 14 2.33 -1.71 7.17
N ILE A 15 2.86 -1.44 8.37
CA ILE A 15 2.37 -0.38 9.26
C ILE A 15 2.61 0.99 8.62
N VAL A 16 3.78 1.25 8.03
CA VAL A 16 4.07 2.52 7.36
C VAL A 16 3.06 2.79 6.22
N ARG A 17 2.75 1.78 5.39
CA ARG A 17 1.76 1.94 4.31
C ARG A 17 0.34 2.16 4.85
N LEU A 18 -0.04 1.51 5.95
CA LEU A 18 -1.31 1.80 6.63
C LEU A 18 -1.37 3.26 7.08
N ILE A 19 -0.35 3.74 7.79
CA ILE A 19 -0.28 5.10 8.31
C ILE A 19 -0.38 6.10 7.16
N ILE A 20 0.41 5.93 6.11
CA ILE A 20 0.39 6.81 4.93
C ILE A 20 -1.00 6.79 4.28
N SER A 21 -1.58 5.60 4.06
CA SER A 21 -2.92 5.49 3.45
C SER A 21 -4.01 6.19 4.27
N PHE A 22 -3.91 6.15 5.60
CA PHE A 22 -4.85 6.81 6.50
C PHE A 22 -4.85 8.33 6.34
N PHE A 23 -3.70 8.93 6.02
CA PHE A 23 -3.61 10.37 5.75
C PHE A 23 -4.01 10.75 4.32
N LEU A 24 -3.81 9.89 3.33
CA LEU A 24 -4.17 10.19 1.93
C LEU A 24 -5.65 9.97 1.61
N LEU A 25 -6.30 8.94 2.18
CA LEU A 25 -7.71 8.63 1.93
C LEU A 25 -8.70 9.78 2.22
N PRO A 26 -8.56 10.57 3.31
CA PRO A 26 -9.48 11.66 3.59
C PRO A 26 -9.24 12.91 2.73
N SER A 27 -8.27 12.91 1.81
CA SER A 27 -7.91 14.07 0.98
C SER A 27 -9.11 14.75 0.29
N PRO A 28 -10.04 14.04 -0.38
CA PRO A 28 -11.19 14.66 -1.05
C PRO A 28 -12.15 15.39 -0.11
N PHE A 29 -12.15 15.05 1.18
CA PHE A 29 -12.98 15.74 2.18
C PHE A 29 -12.37 17.07 2.64
N ILE A 30 -11.04 17.22 2.50
CA ILE A 30 -10.29 18.41 2.95
C ILE A 30 -10.07 19.38 1.78
N TYR A 31 -9.70 18.84 0.62
CA TYR A 31 -9.28 19.60 -0.56
C TYR A 31 -10.33 19.57 -1.69
N GLU A 32 -11.56 19.14 -1.39
CA GLU A 32 -12.66 18.97 -2.36
C GLU A 32 -12.32 18.00 -3.51
N CYS A 33 -13.19 17.94 -4.53
CA CYS A 33 -13.01 17.10 -5.72
C CYS A 33 -12.05 17.74 -6.74
N ASP A 34 -10.88 18.19 -6.30
CA ASP A 34 -9.80 18.58 -7.19
C ASP A 34 -9.05 17.35 -7.74
N THR A 35 -8.39 17.53 -8.89
CA THR A 35 -7.55 16.50 -9.51
C THR A 35 -6.48 15.99 -8.53
N PHE A 36 -5.89 16.88 -7.74
CA PHE A 36 -4.90 16.51 -6.73
C PHE A 36 -5.49 15.57 -5.66
N SER A 37 -6.68 15.87 -5.15
CA SER A 37 -7.36 15.08 -4.12
C SER A 37 -7.75 13.69 -4.61
N ILE A 38 -8.21 13.60 -5.86
CA ILE A 38 -8.56 12.31 -6.50
C ILE A 38 -7.32 11.44 -6.66
N VAL A 39 -6.19 12.02 -7.12
CA VAL A 39 -4.93 11.27 -7.25
C VAL A 39 -4.47 10.75 -5.89
N GLN A 40 -4.52 11.59 -4.85
CA GLN A 40 -4.17 11.17 -3.49
C GLN A 40 -5.07 10.04 -2.98
N LEU A 41 -6.38 10.11 -3.24
CA LEU A 41 -7.32 9.04 -2.88
C LEU A 41 -6.94 7.71 -3.54
N ILE A 42 -6.62 7.72 -4.83
CA ILE A 42 -6.22 6.52 -5.58
C ILE A 42 -4.92 5.94 -5.01
N ILE A 43 -3.90 6.78 -4.79
CA ILE A 43 -2.62 6.35 -4.21
C ILE A 43 -2.84 5.78 -2.81
N GLY A 44 -3.65 6.45 -1.98
CA GLY A 44 -4.04 6.00 -0.65
C GLY A 44 -4.73 4.63 -0.67
N GLY A 45 -5.67 4.42 -1.59
CA GLY A 45 -6.35 3.14 -1.78
C GLY A 45 -5.40 2.00 -2.18
N VAL A 46 -4.48 2.25 -3.12
CA VAL A 46 -3.46 1.27 -3.52
C VAL A 46 -2.53 0.93 -2.35
N LEU A 47 -2.12 1.93 -1.56
CA LEU A 47 -1.29 1.71 -0.37
C LEU A 47 -2.04 0.92 0.70
N LEU A 48 -3.31 1.21 0.94
CA LEU A 48 -4.16 0.48 1.86
C LEU A 48 -4.30 -0.99 1.44
N PHE A 49 -4.53 -1.25 0.15
CA PHE A 49 -4.60 -2.60 -0.38
C PHE A 49 -3.28 -3.37 -0.16
N ASN A 50 -2.14 -2.76 -0.52
CA ASN A 50 -0.82 -3.35 -0.27
C ASN A 50 -0.60 -3.65 1.22
N ALA A 51 -1.07 -2.75 2.09
CA ALA A 51 -0.95 -2.90 3.52
C ALA A 51 -1.87 -3.99 4.07
N ILE A 52 -3.09 -4.18 3.57
CA ILE A 52 -3.99 -5.24 4.03
C ILE A 52 -3.49 -6.61 3.54
N SER A 53 -3.20 -6.74 2.25
CA SER A 53 -2.81 -8.02 1.66
C SER A 53 -1.41 -8.48 2.07
N GLY A 54 -0.51 -7.54 2.45
CA GLY A 54 0.89 -7.86 2.77
C GLY A 54 1.71 -8.29 1.55
N ILE A 55 1.21 -7.95 0.35
CA ILE A 55 1.80 -8.25 -0.94
C ILE A 55 1.99 -6.90 -1.61
N CYS A 56 3.24 -6.54 -1.89
CA CYS A 56 3.52 -5.47 -2.81
C CYS A 56 3.74 -6.10 -4.19
N VAL A 57 2.81 -5.85 -5.13
CA VAL A 57 2.87 -6.40 -6.50
C VAL A 57 4.18 -6.05 -7.17
N ILE A 58 4.68 -4.83 -6.94
CA ILE A 58 5.97 -4.36 -7.45
C ILE A 58 7.09 -5.29 -6.93
N TYR A 59 7.16 -5.54 -5.63
CA TYR A 59 8.19 -6.45 -5.08
C TYR A 59 8.04 -7.87 -5.61
N GLN A 60 6.81 -8.34 -5.82
CA GLN A 60 6.55 -9.65 -6.42
C GLN A 60 7.01 -9.73 -7.88
N MET A 61 6.83 -8.65 -8.66
CA MET A 61 7.32 -8.54 -10.03
C MET A 61 8.86 -8.52 -10.09
N PHE A 62 9.50 -7.86 -9.13
CA PHE A 62 10.97 -7.81 -9.03
C PHE A 62 11.57 -9.03 -8.29
N GLY A 63 10.76 -9.96 -7.78
CA GLY A 63 11.23 -11.11 -7.01
C GLY A 63 11.89 -10.77 -5.66
N ALA A 64 11.71 -9.53 -5.17
CA ALA A 64 12.30 -9.06 -3.93
C ALA A 64 11.40 -9.44 -2.74
N ASN A 65 11.96 -9.84 -1.59
CA ASN A 65 11.21 -10.17 -0.37
C ASN A 65 11.83 -9.52 0.86
N THR A 66 11.06 -8.72 1.60
CA THR A 66 11.56 -8.01 2.78
C THR A 66 11.16 -8.69 4.09
N CYS A 67 10.33 -9.74 4.05
CA CYS A 67 9.98 -10.51 5.24
C CYS A 67 11.18 -11.19 5.89
N ASN A 68 12.27 -11.40 5.15
CA ASN A 68 13.46 -12.13 5.59
C ASN A 68 14.72 -11.25 5.61
N ILE A 69 14.57 -9.95 5.89
CA ILE A 69 15.70 -9.15 6.34
C ILE A 69 15.84 -9.36 7.85
N ASN A 70 16.55 -10.41 8.22
CA ASN A 70 17.05 -10.61 9.58
C ASN A 70 18.23 -9.66 9.84
#